data_AF-A0A2E6BLQ8-F1
#
_entry.id   AF-A0A2E6BLQ8-F1
#
_cell.length_a   1.000
_cell.length_b   1.000
_cell.length_c   1.000
_cell.angle_alpha   90.00
_cell.angle_beta   90.00
_cell.angle_gamma   90.00
#
_symmetry.space_group_name_H-M   'P 1'
#
loop_
_entity.id
_entity.type
_entity.pdbx_description
1 polymer ?
#
loop_
_entity_poly.entity_id
_entity_poly.type
_entity_poly.pdbx_seq_one_letter_code
_entity_poly.pdbx_strand_id
1 'polypeptide(L)'
;MGLKRNKKTTTVKRLSDYIMSFAFLYSSLICFTEAASKWDENWVLAVFIFICGLLSFIAVFRWKISYLYNNFKNKKYDAKKN
;
A
#
# COMPACT_ATOMS: atom_id res chain seq x y z
N MET A 1 -25.74 15.51 11.60
CA MET A 1 -24.94 16.46 10.79
C MET A 1 -24.26 15.72 9.66
N GLY A 2 -24.85 15.73 8.46
CA GLY A 2 -24.29 15.07 7.28
C GLY A 2 -23.28 15.97 6.59
N LEU A 3 -21.99 15.65 6.70
CA LEU A 3 -20.95 16.32 5.91
C LEU A 3 -20.93 15.74 4.49
N LYS A 4 -21.72 16.38 3.63
CA LYS A 4 -21.75 16.16 2.17
C LYS A 4 -20.40 16.61 1.59
N ARG A 5 -19.39 15.73 1.54
CA ARG A 5 -18.11 16.04 0.88
C ARG A 5 -18.33 16.18 -0.64
N ASN A 6 -18.27 17.41 -1.11
CA ASN A 6 -18.32 17.81 -2.51
C ASN A 6 -17.18 17.11 -3.30
N LYS A 7 -17.56 16.29 -4.28
CA LYS A 7 -16.68 15.42 -5.07
C LYS A 7 -16.19 16.18 -6.31
N LYS A 8 -15.30 17.15 -6.13
CA LYS A 8 -14.64 17.85 -7.25
C LYS A 8 -13.13 17.90 -7.00
N THR A 9 -12.40 16.99 -7.65
CA THR A 9 -10.96 17.03 -8.03
C THR A 9 -10.42 15.58 -8.19
N THR A 10 -10.33 15.09 -9.43
CA THR A 10 -10.04 13.69 -9.75
C THR A 10 -8.54 13.34 -9.78
N THR A 11 -7.65 14.33 -9.93
CA THR A 11 -6.20 14.11 -10.04
C THR A 11 -5.45 14.39 -8.73
N VAL A 12 -5.70 15.52 -8.06
CA VAL A 12 -5.02 15.86 -6.79
C VAL A 12 -5.40 14.94 -5.64
N LYS A 13 -6.63 14.38 -5.64
CA LYS A 13 -7.06 13.41 -4.63
C LYS A 13 -6.31 12.09 -4.77
N ARG A 14 -6.07 11.64 -6.02
CA ARG A 14 -5.26 10.45 -6.30
C ARG A 14 -3.80 10.63 -5.91
N LEU A 15 -3.24 11.82 -6.12
CA LEU A 15 -1.90 12.18 -5.66
C LEU A 15 -1.81 12.16 -4.12
N SER A 16 -2.79 12.73 -3.42
CA SER A 16 -2.85 12.71 -1.95
C SER A 16 -2.96 11.29 -1.39
N ASP A 17 -3.82 10.43 -1.97
CA ASP A 17 -3.93 9.01 -1.59
C ASP A 17 -2.61 8.26 -1.84
N TYR A 18 -1.89 8.61 -2.91
CA TYR A 18 -0.59 8.02 -3.23
C TYR A 18 0.49 8.45 -2.24
N ILE A 19 0.57 9.74 -1.90
CA ILE A 19 1.52 10.27 -0.91
C ILE A 19 1.26 9.67 0.46
N MET A 20 -0.01 9.56 0.88
CA MET A 20 -0.39 8.89 2.12
C MET A 20 0.10 7.43 2.15
N SER A 21 -0.06 6.72 1.04
CA SER A 21 0.41 5.34 0.89
C SER A 21 1.93 5.23 0.96
N PHE A 22 2.66 6.20 0.40
CA PHE A 22 4.12 6.28 0.48
C PHE A 22 4.61 6.56 1.89
N ALA A 23 3.96 7.49 2.60
CA ALA A 23 4.26 7.76 4.00
C ALA A 23 4.04 6.51 4.86
N PHE A 24 2.94 5.78 4.62
CA PHE A 24 2.62 4.56 5.34
C PHE A 24 3.62 3.42 5.07
N LEU A 25 4.09 3.28 3.82
CA LEU A 25 5.19 2.40 3.44
C LEU A 25 6.50 2.78 4.13
N TYR A 26 6.82 4.07 4.19
CA TYR A 26 8.03 4.57 4.82
C TYR A 26 8.04 4.29 6.33
N SER A 27 6.91 4.56 7.02
CA SER A 27 6.74 4.18 8.43
C SER A 27 6.89 2.67 8.63
N SER A 28 6.34 1.85 7.73
CA SER A 28 6.51 0.38 7.78
C SER A 28 7.97 -0.05 7.59
N LEU A 29 8.73 0.60 6.70
CA LEU A 29 10.14 0.27 6.47
C LEU A 29 11.01 0.64 7.66
N ILE A 30 10.76 1.81 8.28
CA ILE A 30 11.43 2.20 9.52
C ILE A 30 11.13 1.19 10.62
N CYS A 31 9.87 0.81 10.78
CA CYS A 31 9.45 -0.23 11.73
C CYS A 31 10.18 -1.56 11.46
N PHE A 32 10.32 -1.97 10.20
CA PHE A 32 11.04 -3.19 9.84
C PHE A 32 12.53 -3.12 10.22
N THR A 33 13.19 -1.99 9.94
CA THR A 33 14.59 -1.76 10.33
C THR A 33 14.76 -1.77 11.85
N GLU A 34 13.86 -1.13 12.58
CA GLU A 34 13.86 -1.12 14.06
C GLU A 34 13.60 -2.51 14.64
N ALA A 35 12.70 -3.29 14.01
CA ALA A 35 12.40 -4.67 14.40
C ALA A 35 13.58 -5.61 14.15
N ALA A 36 14.31 -5.43 13.04
CA ALA A 36 15.54 -6.16 12.76
C ALA A 36 16.64 -5.82 13.77
N SER A 37 16.74 -4.54 14.15
CA SER A 37 17.66 -4.07 15.20
C SER A 37 17.33 -4.65 16.58
N LYS A 38 16.03 -4.74 16.93
CA LYS A 38 15.55 -5.30 18.21
C LYS A 38 15.26 -6.80 18.21
N TRP A 39 15.60 -7.51 17.13
CA TRP A 39 15.34 -8.94 17.00
C TRP A 39 16.06 -9.75 18.08
N ASP A 40 17.25 -9.29 18.49
CA ASP A 40 18.08 -9.94 19.50
C ASP A 40 17.56 -9.67 20.94
N GLU A 41 17.04 -8.47 21.20
CA GLU A 41 16.61 -8.05 22.54
C GLU A 41 15.15 -8.41 22.87
N ASN A 42 14.24 -8.31 21.91
CA ASN A 42 12.79 -8.44 22.14
C ASN A 42 12.04 -9.03 20.94
N TRP A 43 12.07 -10.36 20.82
CA TRP A 43 11.46 -11.11 19.70
C TRP A 43 9.94 -10.86 19.54
N VAL A 44 9.20 -10.67 20.63
CA VAL A 44 7.74 -10.43 20.60
C VAL A 44 7.43 -9.09 19.91
N LEU A 45 8.21 -8.06 20.22
CA LEU A 45 8.04 -6.73 19.63
C LEU A 45 8.35 -6.77 18.14
N ALA A 46 9.41 -7.49 17.76
CA ALA A 46 9.80 -7.66 16.37
C ALA A 46 8.71 -8.35 15.53
N VAL A 47 8.09 -9.42 16.05
CA VAL A 47 6.98 -10.12 15.37
C VAL A 47 5.76 -9.21 15.19
N PHE A 48 5.41 -8.43 16.22
CA PHE A 48 4.27 -7.52 16.15
C PHE A 48 4.47 -6.43 15.09
N ILE A 49 5.69 -5.87 15.04
CA ILE A 49 6.07 -4.86 14.05
C ILE A 49 6.10 -5.46 12.63
N PHE A 50 6.57 -6.70 12.49
CA PHE A 50 6.59 -7.42 11.22
C PHE A 50 5.17 -7.64 10.66
N ILE A 51 4.24 -8.09 11.50
CA ILE A 51 2.83 -8.29 11.12
C ILE A 51 2.18 -6.94 10.75
N CYS A 52 2.46 -5.89 11.52
CA CYS A 52 1.95 -4.54 11.26
C CYS A 52 2.43 -3.99 9.90
N GLY A 53 3.71 -4.18 9.57
CA GLY A 53 4.27 -3.80 8.27
C GLY A 53 3.67 -4.58 7.11
N LEU A 54 3.47 -5.89 7.27
CA LEU A 54 2.83 -6.74 6.25
C LEU A 54 1.37 -6.32 5.96
N LEU A 55 0.58 -6.09 7.01
CA LEU A 55 -0.80 -5.61 6.88
C LEU A 55 -0.86 -4.27 6.15
N SER A 56 0.06 -3.37 6.51
CA SER A 56 0.21 -2.06 5.90
C SER A 56 0.54 -2.15 4.40
N PHE A 57 1.47 -3.03 4.04
CA PHE A 57 1.84 -3.29 2.65
C PHE A 57 0.67 -3.84 1.82
N ILE A 58 -0.08 -4.81 2.37
CA ILE A 58 -1.25 -5.42 1.69
C ILE A 58 -2.33 -4.36 1.42
N ALA A 59 -2.57 -3.44 2.37
CA ALA A 59 -3.56 -2.37 2.21
C ALA A 59 -3.19 -1.40 1.08
N VAL A 60 -1.93 -0.99 1.00
CA VAL A 60 -1.42 -0.10 -0.06
C VAL A 60 -1.46 -0.77 -1.43
N PHE A 61 -1.13 -2.06 -1.49
CA PHE A 61 -1.07 -2.78 -2.76
C PHE A 61 -2.44 -3.15 -3.33
N ARG A 62 -3.53 -3.20 -2.55
CA ARG A 62 -4.87 -3.64 -3.02
C ARG A 62 -5.34 -2.93 -4.30
N TRP A 63 -5.14 -1.62 -4.39
CA TRP A 63 -5.55 -0.82 -5.55
C TRP A 63 -4.58 -0.98 -6.73
N LYS A 64 -3.28 -1.07 -6.42
CA LYS A 64 -2.21 -1.22 -7.42
C LYS A 64 -2.24 -2.62 -8.04
N ILE A 65 -2.57 -3.65 -7.28
CA ILE A 65 -2.79 -5.03 -7.73
C ILE A 65 -3.98 -5.09 -8.67
N SER A 66 -5.10 -4.42 -8.36
CA SER A 66 -6.26 -4.40 -9.26
C SER A 66 -5.92 -3.75 -10.62
N TYR A 67 -5.20 -2.63 -10.59
CA TYR A 67 -4.73 -1.96 -11.80
C TYR A 67 -3.71 -2.80 -12.59
N LEU A 68 -2.73 -3.39 -11.88
CA LEU A 68 -1.72 -4.27 -12.47
C LEU A 68 -2.37 -5.52 -13.08
N TYR A 69 -3.29 -6.17 -12.35
CA TYR A 69 -4.02 -7.36 -12.79
C TYR A 69 -4.88 -7.07 -14.03
N ASN A 70 -5.59 -5.94 -14.05
CA ASN A 70 -6.40 -5.55 -15.20
C ASN A 70 -5.52 -5.21 -16.42
N ASN A 71 -4.38 -4.52 -16.22
CA ASN A 71 -3.39 -4.30 -17.28
C ASN A 71 -2.74 -5.59 -17.78
N PHE A 72 -2.46 -6.55 -16.89
CA PHE A 72 -1.89 -7.85 -17.25
C PHE A 72 -2.89 -8.72 -18.02
N LYS A 73 -4.18 -8.62 -17.68
CA LYS A 73 -5.27 -9.31 -18.39
C LYS A 73 -5.53 -8.71 -19.78
N ASN A 74 -5.45 -7.40 -19.94
CA ASN A 74 -5.66 -6.73 -21.23
C ASN A 74 -4.51 -6.96 -22.22
N LYS A 75 -3.26 -7.10 -21.75
CA LYS A 75 -2.14 -7.55 -22.61
C LYS A 75 -2.39 -8.93 -23.24
N LYS A 76 -3.14 -9.82 -22.58
CA LYS A 76 -3.55 -11.11 -23.17
C LYS A 76 -4.68 -11.00 -24.20
N TYR A 77 -5.46 -9.92 -24.20
CA TYR A 77 -6.53 -9.69 -25.19
C TYR A 77 -6.01 -9.01 -26.46
N ASP A 78 -5.04 -8.10 -26.37
CA ASP A 78 -4.37 -7.53 -27.54
C ASP A 78 -3.40 -8.52 -28.22
N ALA A 79 -2.72 -9.39 -27.46
CA ALA A 79 -1.86 -10.44 -28.03
C ALA A 79 -2.62 -11.62 -28.66
N LYS A 80 -3.95 -11.68 -28.52
CA LYS A 80 -4.79 -12.72 -29.15
C LYS A 80 -5.57 -12.20 -30.36
N LYS A 81 -5.41 -10.91 -30.68
CA LYS A 81 -6.04 -10.23 -31.82
C LYS A 81 -5.05 -9.92 -32.95
N ASN A 82 -3.78 -10.30 -32.81
CA ASN A 82 -2.80 -10.27 -33.90
C ASN A 82 -2.57 -11.68 -34.43
#